data_AF-A0A9D9GI08-F1
#
_entry.id   AF-A0A9D9GI08-F1
#
_cell.length_a   1.000
_cell.length_b   1.000
_cell.length_c   1.000
_cell.angle_alpha   90.00
_cell.angle_beta   90.00
_cell.angle_gamma   90.00
#
_symmetry.space_group_name_H-M   'P 1'
#
loop_
_entity.id
_entity.type
_entity.pdbx_description
1 polymer ?
#
loop_
_entity_poly.entity_id
_entity_poly.type
_entity_poly.pdbx_seq_one_letter_code
_entity_poly.pdbx_strand_id
1 'polypeptide(L)'
;RNGYVVNSKCTPYSYPWGAGIFYFNPLLKGALQQLGKKATLTHARRLFKTREEIDTDNFVFCQDTALASSYCNIEKGEMFFRDAHHYFNMLSKSWEAYSAISLKLGDTIFLTYEEMYSAISAYTLKQYNQSRPTNLSPKEKLEMAKVMHNEYHATNRQIKSILKLDISVIQELFPKAQDDI
;
A
#
# COMPACT_ATOMS: atom_id res chain seq x y z
N ARG A 1 -4.24 -8.57 -3.56
CA ARG A 1 -3.56 -7.25 -3.42
C ARG A 1 -4.14 -6.58 -2.17
N ASN A 2 -3.35 -5.86 -1.39
CA ASN A 2 -3.89 -5.12 -0.24
C ASN A 2 -4.51 -3.80 -0.73
N GLY A 3 -5.82 -3.61 -0.56
CA GLY A 3 -6.51 -2.39 -1.01
C GLY A 3 -5.96 -1.11 -0.40
N TYR A 4 -5.36 -1.20 0.80
CA TYR A 4 -4.71 -0.07 1.46
C TYR A 4 -3.39 0.36 0.79
N VAL A 5 -2.78 -0.50 -0.04
CA VAL A 5 -1.43 -0.30 -0.61
C VAL A 5 -1.47 -0.01 -2.12
N VAL A 6 -2.60 -0.23 -2.78
CA VAL A 6 -2.69 -0.18 -4.25
C VAL A 6 -2.75 1.25 -4.80
N ASN A 7 -3.48 2.17 -4.16
CA ASN A 7 -3.58 3.56 -4.60
C ASN A 7 -3.98 4.45 -3.41
N SER A 8 -3.18 5.46 -3.11
CA SER A 8 -3.43 6.42 -2.02
C SER A 8 -4.69 7.28 -2.21
N LYS A 9 -5.20 7.37 -3.45
CA LYS A 9 -6.42 8.12 -3.78
C LYS A 9 -7.70 7.32 -3.60
N CYS A 10 -7.61 6.01 -3.38
CA CYS A 10 -8.77 5.13 -3.27
C CYS A 10 -8.84 4.51 -1.87
N THR A 11 -10.05 4.34 -1.36
CA THR A 11 -10.25 3.56 -0.13
C THR A 11 -10.26 2.07 -0.47
N PRO A 12 -9.96 1.17 0.49
CA PRO A 12 -10.11 -0.26 0.32
C PRO A 12 -11.51 -0.69 -0.13
N TYR A 13 -12.52 0.10 0.23
CA TYR A 13 -13.91 -0.06 -0.17
C TYR A 13 -14.18 0.31 -1.63
N SER A 14 -13.23 0.96 -2.31
CA SER A 14 -13.35 1.34 -3.71
C SER A 14 -13.00 0.19 -4.67
N TYR A 15 -12.44 -0.91 -4.15
CA TYR A 15 -11.99 -2.03 -4.97
C TYR A 15 -13.06 -3.14 -5.06
N PRO A 16 -13.54 -3.49 -6.27
CA PRO A 16 -14.61 -4.48 -6.45
C PRO A 16 -14.19 -5.92 -6.11
N TRP A 17 -12.89 -6.19 -6.07
CA TRP A 17 -12.30 -7.47 -5.65
C TRP A 17 -12.09 -7.57 -4.13
N GLY A 18 -12.27 -6.48 -3.39
CA GLY A 18 -12.20 -6.48 -1.94
C GLY A 18 -13.53 -6.91 -1.33
N ALA A 19 -13.50 -7.71 -0.25
CA ALA A 19 -14.71 -8.05 0.49
C ALA A 19 -15.30 -6.85 1.27
N GLY A 20 -14.48 -5.85 1.56
CA GLY A 20 -14.86 -4.73 2.44
C GLY A 20 -16.04 -3.91 1.92
N ILE A 21 -16.17 -3.73 0.60
CA ILE A 21 -17.28 -2.98 -0.01
C ILE A 21 -18.66 -3.62 0.26
N PHE A 22 -18.69 -4.93 0.56
CA PHE A 22 -19.93 -5.67 0.75
C PHE A 22 -20.39 -5.72 2.21
N TYR A 23 -19.48 -5.55 3.18
CA TYR A 23 -19.83 -5.62 4.60
C TYR A 23 -20.62 -4.40 5.03
N PHE A 24 -21.74 -4.65 5.71
CA PHE A 24 -22.67 -3.64 6.23
C PHE A 24 -23.16 -2.65 5.16
N ASN A 25 -23.16 -3.07 3.88
CA ASN A 25 -23.62 -2.26 2.76
C ASN A 25 -24.58 -3.05 1.84
N PRO A 26 -25.86 -3.18 2.22
CA PRO A 26 -26.82 -4.01 1.50
C PRO A 26 -27.15 -3.46 0.10
N LEU A 27 -27.06 -2.14 -0.11
CA LEU A 27 -27.34 -1.50 -1.39
C LEU A 27 -26.29 -1.86 -2.45
N LEU A 28 -25.00 -1.78 -2.10
CA LEU A 28 -23.91 -2.17 -2.99
C LEU A 28 -23.89 -3.68 -3.24
N LYS A 29 -24.21 -4.49 -2.23
CA LYS A 29 -24.36 -5.95 -2.39
C LYS A 29 -25.39 -6.27 -3.48
N GLY A 30 -26.57 -5.68 -3.41
CA GLY A 30 -27.61 -5.86 -4.43
C GLY A 30 -27.23 -5.32 -5.81
N ALA A 31 -26.72 -4.09 -5.88
CA ALA A 31 -26.36 -3.44 -7.14
C ALA A 31 -25.23 -4.17 -7.88
N LEU A 32 -24.18 -4.59 -7.18
CA LEU A 32 -23.04 -5.28 -7.80
C LEU A 32 -23.36 -6.73 -8.18
N GLN A 33 -24.26 -7.40 -7.46
CA GLN A 33 -24.78 -8.71 -7.88
C GLN A 33 -25.63 -8.59 -9.16
N GLN A 34 -26.40 -7.51 -9.32
CA GLN A 34 -27.20 -7.28 -10.53
C GLN A 34 -26.37 -6.81 -11.73
N LEU A 35 -25.35 -5.98 -11.50
CA LEU A 35 -24.45 -5.48 -12.55
C LEU A 35 -23.39 -6.51 -12.96
N GLY A 36 -23.12 -7.47 -12.08
CA GLY A 36 -22.16 -8.51 -12.31
C GLY A 36 -22.61 -9.48 -13.39
N LYS A 37 -21.71 -9.80 -14.32
CA LYS A 37 -21.98 -10.77 -15.39
C LYS A 37 -21.63 -12.17 -14.89
N LYS A 38 -22.47 -13.15 -15.20
CA LYS A 38 -22.11 -14.56 -15.05
C LYS A 38 -20.85 -14.86 -15.87
N ALA A 39 -19.95 -15.65 -15.29
CA ALA A 39 -18.72 -16.02 -15.95
C ALA A 39 -19.00 -16.91 -17.17
N THR A 40 -18.32 -16.64 -18.28
CA THR A 40 -18.14 -17.67 -19.31
C THR A 40 -16.92 -18.52 -18.96
N LEU A 41 -16.95 -19.80 -19.35
CA LEU A 41 -15.85 -20.74 -19.12
C LEU A 41 -14.50 -20.19 -19.64
N THR A 42 -14.51 -19.54 -20.81
CA THR A 42 -13.34 -18.91 -21.42
C THR A 42 -12.80 -17.76 -20.56
N HIS A 43 -13.68 -16.92 -19.99
CA HIS A 43 -13.29 -15.81 -19.14
C HIS A 43 -12.71 -16.30 -17.81
N ALA A 44 -13.33 -17.30 -17.19
CA ALA A 44 -12.85 -17.93 -15.97
C ALA A 44 -11.46 -18.56 -16.15
N ARG A 45 -11.26 -19.34 -17.23
CA ARG A 45 -9.96 -19.94 -17.57
C ARG A 45 -8.86 -18.90 -17.76
N ARG A 46 -9.18 -17.77 -18.42
CA ARG A 46 -8.23 -16.66 -18.61
C ARG A 46 -7.80 -16.02 -17.28
N LEU A 47 -8.74 -15.89 -16.35
CA LEU A 47 -8.53 -15.24 -15.05
C LEU A 47 -7.77 -16.12 -14.06
N PHE A 48 -8.22 -17.35 -13.88
CA PHE A 48 -7.63 -18.29 -12.93
C PHE A 48 -6.39 -19.01 -13.49
N LYS A 49 -6.09 -18.82 -14.78
CA LYS A 49 -4.97 -19.47 -15.48
C LYS A 49 -4.96 -20.99 -15.34
N THR A 50 -6.15 -21.60 -15.28
CA THR A 50 -6.35 -23.04 -15.21
C THR A 50 -7.14 -23.54 -16.42
N ARG A 51 -6.98 -24.83 -16.74
CA ARG A 51 -7.77 -25.55 -17.74
C ARG A 51 -8.86 -26.43 -17.12
N GLU A 52 -8.88 -26.55 -15.80
CA GLU A 52 -9.87 -27.32 -15.06
C GLU A 52 -11.28 -26.76 -15.26
N GLU A 53 -12.28 -27.62 -15.07
CA GLU A 53 -13.68 -27.21 -15.07
C GLU A 53 -13.95 -26.40 -13.80
N ILE A 54 -14.19 -25.11 -14.00
CA ILE A 54 -14.59 -24.21 -12.93
C ILE A 54 -16.10 -24.11 -12.98
N ASP A 55 -16.75 -24.30 -11.83
CA ASP A 55 -18.16 -24.02 -11.67
C ASP A 55 -18.41 -22.52 -11.85
N THR A 56 -18.80 -22.12 -13.05
CA THR A 56 -19.01 -20.73 -13.44
C THR A 56 -20.31 -20.14 -12.90
N ASP A 57 -21.25 -20.97 -12.42
CA ASP A 57 -22.56 -20.48 -11.98
C ASP A 57 -22.49 -19.70 -10.67
N ASN A 58 -21.50 -20.03 -9.83
CA ASN A 58 -21.27 -19.36 -8.55
C ASN A 58 -20.41 -18.10 -8.67
N PHE A 59 -19.77 -17.86 -9.83
CA PHE A 59 -18.90 -16.70 -10.01
C PHE A 59 -19.54 -15.55 -10.77
N VAL A 60 -19.61 -14.42 -10.08
CA VAL A 60 -20.03 -13.14 -10.63
C VAL A 60 -18.81 -12.27 -10.87
N PHE A 61 -18.67 -11.78 -12.11
CA PHE A 61 -17.55 -10.95 -12.54
C PHE A 61 -17.97 -9.50 -12.78
N CYS A 62 -17.13 -8.58 -12.37
CA CYS A 62 -17.23 -7.16 -12.73
C CYS A 62 -15.94 -6.75 -13.43
N GLN A 63 -16.06 -6.25 -14.66
CA GLN A 63 -14.94 -5.95 -15.55
C GLN A 63 -14.07 -7.19 -15.81
N ASP A 64 -12.92 -7.29 -15.15
CA ASP A 64 -11.98 -8.42 -15.25
C ASP A 64 -11.62 -8.98 -13.87
N THR A 65 -12.48 -8.79 -12.86
CA THR A 65 -12.24 -9.32 -11.51
C THR A 65 -13.44 -10.05 -10.96
N ALA A 66 -13.19 -11.19 -10.29
CA ALA A 66 -14.22 -11.92 -9.56
C ALA A 66 -14.65 -11.07 -8.36
N LEU A 67 -15.96 -10.89 -8.20
CA LEU A 67 -16.50 -10.21 -7.02
C LEU A 67 -16.29 -11.09 -5.78
N ALA A 68 -15.93 -10.46 -4.67
CA ALA A 68 -15.70 -11.17 -3.41
C ALA A 68 -16.94 -11.92 -2.91
N SER A 69 -18.14 -11.45 -3.24
CA SER A 69 -19.40 -12.14 -2.94
C SER A 69 -19.51 -13.54 -3.56
N SER A 70 -18.70 -13.86 -4.57
CA SER A 70 -18.74 -15.15 -5.27
C SER A 70 -17.98 -16.26 -4.53
N TYR A 71 -16.95 -15.90 -3.77
CA TYR A 71 -16.07 -16.85 -3.09
C TYR A 71 -15.99 -16.62 -1.58
N CYS A 72 -16.56 -15.53 -1.07
CA CYS A 72 -16.72 -15.26 0.36
C CYS A 72 -18.20 -15.18 0.73
N ASN A 73 -18.58 -15.88 1.79
CA ASN A 73 -19.90 -15.70 2.39
C ASN A 73 -19.90 -14.42 3.24
N ILE A 74 -20.46 -13.35 2.68
CA ILE A 74 -20.48 -12.02 3.30
C ILE A 74 -21.25 -12.03 4.61
N GLU A 75 -22.40 -12.71 4.69
CA GLU A 75 -23.22 -12.76 5.90
C GLU A 75 -22.47 -13.44 7.06
N LYS A 76 -21.82 -14.57 6.79
CA LYS A 76 -20.95 -15.22 7.79
C LYS A 76 -19.78 -14.33 8.19
N GLY A 77 -19.24 -13.54 7.24
CA GLY A 77 -18.21 -12.54 7.51
C GLY A 77 -18.68 -11.43 8.44
N GLU A 78 -19.90 -10.92 8.24
CA GLU A 78 -20.51 -9.89 9.09
C GLU A 78 -20.72 -10.37 10.53
N MET A 79 -21.04 -11.65 10.72
CA MET A 79 -21.25 -12.26 12.04
C MET A 79 -19.99 -12.25 12.93
N PHE A 80 -18.80 -12.10 12.37
CA PHE A 80 -17.57 -11.94 13.16
C PHE A 80 -17.48 -10.56 13.83
N PHE A 81 -18.32 -9.61 13.43
CA PHE A 81 -18.35 -8.27 13.98
C PHE A 81 -19.65 -8.04 14.76
N ARG A 82 -19.55 -7.28 15.86
CA ARG A 82 -20.72 -6.95 16.68
C ARG A 82 -21.69 -6.03 15.94
N ASP A 83 -21.16 -5.06 15.23
CA ASP A 83 -21.89 -4.09 14.42
C ASP A 83 -20.94 -3.43 13.39
N ALA A 84 -21.49 -2.57 12.54
CA ALA A 84 -20.73 -1.82 11.55
C ALA A 84 -19.66 -0.92 12.19
N HIS A 85 -19.95 -0.32 13.36
CA HIS A 85 -19.00 0.55 14.05
C HIS A 85 -17.78 -0.23 14.57
N HIS A 86 -17.98 -1.42 15.10
CA HIS A 86 -16.94 -2.35 15.53
C HIS A 86 -16.07 -2.79 14.36
N TYR A 87 -16.69 -3.10 13.21
CA TYR A 87 -15.98 -3.39 11.98
C TYR A 87 -15.10 -2.22 11.51
N PHE A 88 -15.68 -1.01 11.42
CA PHE A 88 -14.93 0.19 11.02
C PHE A 88 -13.81 0.53 12.02
N ASN A 89 -14.05 0.42 13.32
CA ASN A 89 -13.07 0.67 14.38
C ASN A 89 -11.92 -0.35 14.34
N MET A 90 -12.23 -1.62 14.10
CA MET A 90 -11.22 -2.66 13.95
C MET A 90 -10.38 -2.41 12.70
N LEU A 91 -11.00 -2.03 11.58
CA LEU A 91 -10.28 -1.71 10.35
C LEU A 91 -9.40 -0.47 10.49
N SER A 92 -9.90 0.61 11.08
CA SER A 92 -9.10 1.82 11.31
C SER A 92 -7.97 1.58 12.30
N LYS A 93 -8.21 0.93 13.45
CA LYS A 93 -7.13 0.55 14.37
C LYS A 93 -6.13 -0.42 13.75
N SER A 94 -6.62 -1.33 12.92
CA SER A 94 -5.76 -2.26 12.19
C SER A 94 -5.02 -1.59 11.04
N TRP A 95 -5.46 -0.46 10.50
CA TRP A 95 -4.71 0.30 9.48
C TRP A 95 -3.37 0.77 10.06
N GLU A 96 -3.38 1.33 11.26
CA GLU A 96 -2.18 1.78 11.95
C GLU A 96 -1.28 0.59 12.26
N ALA A 97 -1.88 -0.54 12.69
CA ALA A 97 -1.17 -1.77 12.98
C ALA A 97 -0.59 -2.42 11.71
N TYR A 98 -1.34 -2.53 10.61
CA TYR A 98 -0.90 -3.11 9.33
C TYR A 98 0.11 -2.21 8.64
N SER A 99 -0.06 -0.89 8.70
CA SER A 99 0.95 0.07 8.24
C SER A 99 2.24 -0.07 9.07
N ALA A 100 2.13 -0.18 10.40
CA ALA A 100 3.28 -0.39 11.29
C ALA A 100 3.92 -1.78 11.13
N ILE A 101 3.14 -2.82 10.84
CA ILE A 101 3.60 -4.18 10.58
C ILE A 101 4.27 -4.26 9.20
N SER A 102 3.72 -3.64 8.16
CA SER A 102 4.37 -3.51 6.85
C SER A 102 5.69 -2.74 6.95
N LEU A 103 5.73 -1.65 7.73
CA LEU A 103 6.97 -0.95 8.09
C LEU A 103 7.98 -1.87 8.81
N LYS A 104 7.53 -2.75 9.71
CA LYS A 104 8.38 -3.70 10.43
C LYS A 104 8.80 -4.92 9.61
N LEU A 105 8.01 -5.34 8.63
CA LEU A 105 8.28 -6.47 7.74
C LEU A 105 9.21 -6.11 6.58
N GLY A 106 9.64 -4.85 6.49
CA GLY A 106 10.51 -4.38 5.41
C GLY A 106 9.79 -4.23 4.07
N ASP A 107 8.45 -4.16 4.07
CA ASP A 107 7.70 -3.72 2.90
C ASP A 107 8.07 -2.24 2.67
N THR A 108 8.98 -2.03 1.72
CA THR A 108 9.54 -0.71 1.44
C THR A 108 8.48 0.15 0.77
N ILE A 109 7.72 0.87 1.59
CA ILE A 109 6.98 2.04 1.14
C ILE A 109 8.05 3.04 0.68
N PHE A 110 8.38 3.00 -0.62
CA PHE A 110 9.24 4.00 -1.21
C PHE A 110 8.49 5.33 -1.14
N LEU A 111 8.85 6.16 -0.16
CA LEU A 111 8.37 7.53 -0.11
C LEU A 111 8.71 8.20 -1.44
N THR A 112 7.71 8.86 -2.03
CA THR A 112 7.93 9.69 -3.20
C THR A 112 8.91 10.81 -2.86
N TYR A 113 9.50 11.44 -3.87
CA TYR A 113 10.45 12.53 -3.65
C TYR A 113 9.85 13.67 -2.80
N GLU A 114 8.58 14.01 -3.02
CA GLU A 114 7.88 15.08 -2.30
C GLU A 114 7.62 14.73 -0.83
N GLU A 115 7.18 13.49 -0.57
CA GLU A 115 6.96 12.99 0.79
C GLU A 115 8.28 12.92 1.57
N MET A 116 9.34 12.41 0.93
CA MET A 116 10.68 12.37 1.50
C MET A 116 11.20 13.78 1.81
N TYR A 117 11.07 14.71 0.88
CA TYR A 117 11.52 16.09 1.09
C TYR A 117 10.77 16.76 2.25
N SER A 118 9.46 16.55 2.35
CA SER A 118 8.62 17.11 3.40
C SER A 118 8.98 16.53 4.78
N ALA A 119 9.15 15.21 4.87
CA ALA A 119 9.55 14.53 6.09
C ALA A 119 10.93 14.99 6.58
N ILE A 120 11.91 15.04 5.68
CA ILE A 120 13.27 15.47 6.02
C ILE A 120 13.31 16.96 6.38
N SER A 121 12.56 17.82 5.69
CA SER A 121 12.49 19.25 6.04
C SER A 121 11.87 19.47 7.43
N ALA A 122 10.84 18.70 7.79
CA ALA A 122 10.26 18.73 9.13
C ALA A 122 11.25 18.23 10.19
N TYR A 123 12.00 17.16 9.88
CA TYR A 123 13.05 16.64 10.77
C TYR A 123 14.18 17.65 10.96
N THR A 124 14.67 18.28 9.88
CA THR A 124 15.75 19.28 9.97
C THR A 124 15.34 20.51 10.74
N LEU A 125 14.07 20.91 10.61
CA LEU A 125 13.53 22.02 11.39
C LEU A 125 13.50 21.67 12.88
N LYS A 126 13.09 20.45 13.23
CA LYS A 126 13.03 20.01 14.63
C LYS A 126 14.41 19.83 15.27
N GLN A 127 15.35 19.23 14.55
CA GLN A 127 16.64 18.81 15.11
C GLN A 127 17.74 19.88 14.98
N TYR A 128 17.76 20.61 13.87
CA TYR A 128 18.83 21.57 13.55
C TYR A 128 18.31 23.01 13.47
N ASN A 129 17.02 23.25 13.72
CA ASN A 129 16.35 24.54 13.58
C ASN A 129 16.52 25.16 12.16
N GLN A 130 16.60 24.29 11.14
CA GLN A 130 16.76 24.69 9.75
C GLN A 130 15.58 24.23 8.89
N SER A 131 14.94 25.18 8.21
CA SER A 131 13.80 24.91 7.33
C SER A 131 14.16 24.14 6.06
N ARG A 132 15.41 24.21 5.59
CA ARG A 132 15.85 23.58 4.34
C ARG A 132 17.00 22.60 4.58
N PRO A 133 16.89 21.33 4.15
CA PRO A 133 17.97 20.35 4.28
C PRO A 133 19.27 20.72 3.56
N THR A 134 19.19 21.63 2.58
CA THR A 134 20.36 22.14 1.85
C THR A 134 21.28 23.02 2.71
N ASN A 135 20.73 23.64 3.76
CA ASN A 135 21.44 24.62 4.60
C ASN A 135 22.26 23.97 5.71
N LEU A 136 22.14 22.64 5.86
CA LEU A 136 22.89 21.87 6.84
C LEU A 136 24.39 22.00 6.56
N SER A 137 25.19 22.04 7.62
CA SER A 137 26.65 21.97 7.49
C SER A 137 27.07 20.62 6.88
N PRO A 138 28.28 20.51 6.33
CA PRO A 138 28.75 19.25 5.71
C PRO A 138 28.68 18.04 6.65
N LYS A 139 28.95 18.24 7.95
CA LYS A 139 28.85 17.18 8.96
C LYS A 139 27.40 16.77 9.23
N GLU A 140 26.50 17.73 9.35
CA GLU A 140 25.07 17.48 9.57
C GLU A 140 24.42 16.82 8.35
N LYS A 141 24.87 17.14 7.13
CA LYS A 141 24.43 16.45 5.92
C LYS A 141 24.81 14.97 5.91
N LEU A 142 25.99 14.62 6.44
CA LEU A 142 26.42 13.22 6.54
C LEU A 142 25.57 12.45 7.55
N GLU A 143 25.32 13.04 8.72
CA GLU A 143 24.43 12.43 9.72
C GLU A 143 22.99 12.31 9.21
N MET A 144 22.49 13.35 8.53
CA MET A 144 21.19 13.31 7.87
C MET A 144 21.13 12.24 6.78
N ALA A 145 22.20 12.04 6.01
CA ALA A 145 22.26 10.98 5.01
C ALA A 145 22.11 9.59 5.63
N LYS A 146 22.70 9.35 6.82
CA LYS A 146 22.51 8.11 7.60
C LYS A 146 21.08 7.94 8.09
N VAL A 147 20.47 9.00 8.62
CA VAL A 147 19.05 9.00 9.04
C VAL A 147 18.15 8.70 7.84
N MET A 148 18.36 9.39 6.71
CA MET A 148 17.62 9.16 5.47
C MET A 148 17.76 7.72 4.97
N HIS A 149 18.95 7.12 5.05
CA HIS A 149 19.19 5.75 4.59
C HIS A 149 18.58 4.71 5.54
N ASN A 150 18.79 4.87 6.85
CA ASN A 150 18.43 3.86 7.85
C ASN A 150 16.97 3.93 8.29
N GLU A 151 16.43 5.14 8.49
CA GLU A 151 15.06 5.33 9.01
C GLU A 151 14.03 5.49 7.90
N TYR A 152 14.42 6.11 6.77
CA TYR A 152 13.51 6.42 5.66
C TYR A 152 13.78 5.59 4.40
N HIS A 153 14.75 4.68 4.42
CA HIS A 153 15.13 3.83 3.28
C HIS A 153 15.36 4.61 1.97
N ALA A 154 15.89 5.83 2.08
CA ALA A 154 16.10 6.71 0.95
C ALA A 154 17.17 6.12 0.01
N THR A 155 16.88 6.15 -1.29
CA THR A 155 17.85 5.77 -2.32
C THR A 155 18.99 6.79 -2.38
N ASN A 156 20.18 6.35 -2.80
CA ASN A 156 21.35 7.25 -2.98
C ASN A 156 21.02 8.45 -3.90
N ARG A 157 20.10 8.28 -4.86
CA ARG A 157 19.60 9.38 -5.72
C ARG A 157 18.76 10.40 -4.94
N GLN A 158 17.87 9.94 -4.06
CA GLN A 158 17.07 10.82 -3.20
C GLN A 158 17.96 11.58 -2.22
N ILE A 159 18.91 10.90 -1.57
CA ILE A 159 19.89 11.52 -0.65
C ILE A 159 20.69 12.61 -1.38
N LYS A 160 21.24 12.31 -2.56
CA LYS A 160 21.93 13.29 -3.40
C LYS A 160 21.05 14.49 -3.72
N SER A 161 19.82 14.23 -4.17
CA SER A 161 18.94 15.29 -4.66
C SER A 161 18.49 16.24 -3.53
N ILE A 162 18.22 15.69 -2.34
CA ILE A 162 17.71 16.45 -1.17
C ILE A 162 18.83 17.18 -0.44
N LEU A 163 19.97 16.52 -0.16
CA LEU A 163 21.07 17.11 0.62
C LEU A 163 22.13 17.82 -0.23
N LYS A 164 22.07 17.66 -1.56
CA LYS A 164 23.07 18.16 -2.53
C LYS A 164 24.49 17.69 -2.20
N LEU A 165 24.62 16.44 -1.75
CA LEU A 165 25.91 15.78 -1.55
C LEU A 165 26.41 15.14 -2.86
N ASP A 166 27.72 14.99 -2.99
CA ASP A 166 28.30 14.27 -4.14
C ASP A 166 27.95 12.78 -4.06
N ILE A 167 27.71 12.17 -5.23
CA ILE A 167 27.31 10.77 -5.32
C ILE A 167 28.45 9.83 -4.91
N SER A 168 29.70 10.24 -5.12
CA SER A 168 30.91 9.52 -4.72
C SER A 168 30.91 9.28 -3.20
N VAL A 169 30.72 10.36 -2.41
CA VAL A 169 30.64 10.32 -0.96
C VAL A 169 29.47 9.45 -0.47
N ILE A 170 28.31 9.54 -1.13
CA ILE A 170 27.14 8.72 -0.78
C ILE A 170 27.38 7.24 -1.10
N GLN A 171 28.09 6.93 -2.19
CA GLN A 171 28.42 5.55 -2.57
C GLN A 171 29.44 4.92 -1.62
N GLU A 172 30.38 5.70 -1.07
CA GLU A 172 31.27 5.23 0.00
C GLU A 172 30.52 4.96 1.31
N LEU A 173 29.54 5.81 1.66
CA LEU A 173 28.73 5.66 2.87
C LEU A 173 27.73 4.50 2.78
N PHE A 174 27.11 4.34 1.61
CA PHE A 174 26.07 3.34 1.33
C PHE A 174 26.43 2.63 0.03
N PRO A 175 27.41 1.71 0.07
CA PRO A 175 27.74 0.89 -1.07
C PRO A 175 26.51 0.06 -1.42
N LYS A 176 26.07 0.12 -2.68
CA LYS A 176 25.02 -0.77 -3.16
C LYS A 176 25.57 -2.19 -3.04
N ALA A 177 24.90 -3.04 -2.26
CA ALA A 177 25.15 -4.48 -2.33
C ALA A 177 25.02 -4.88 -3.80
N GLN A 178 26.12 -5.39 -4.34
CA GLN A 178 26.24 -5.80 -5.72
C GLN A 178 25.60 -7.19 -5.81
N ASP A 179 24.28 -7.27 -5.76
CA ASP A 179 23.50 -8.47 -6.10
C ASP A 179 22.04 -8.05 -6.32
N ASP A 180 21.56 -8.32 -7.54
CA ASP A 180 20.18 -8.66 -7.94
C ASP A 180 20.06 -8.39 -9.45
N ILE A 181 20.53 -9.38 -10.21
CA ILE A 181 20.14 -9.65 -11.60
C ILE A 181 18.72 -10.22 -11.59
#